data_AF-A0A511T869-F1
#
_entry.id   AF-A0A511T869-F1
#
_cell.length_a   1.000
_cell.length_b   1.000
_cell.length_c   1.000
_cell.angle_alpha   90.00
_cell.angle_beta   90.00
_cell.angle_gamma   90.00
#
_symmetry.space_group_name_H-M   'P 1'
#
loop_
_entity.id
_entity.type
_entity.pdbx_description
1 polymer ?
#
loop_
_entity_poly.entity_id
_entity_poly.type
_entity_poly.pdbx_seq_one_letter_code
_entity_poly.pdbx_strand_id
1 'polypeptide(L)'
;MLPGRRLNRPPMPKYTVNLSDVPEGHELPPLLQKVGAWVGKQDHGTLGWFDGLVAEAVPKEWSPEKADRLRAAAFSFLSLADGSLLLLVKPGGKAPPAVALLGSEGETQTVANSLEEFLALWSQGETDIHDLDDEEAGDGREALAAWLKKNKIKAPKVAEFDFSAWLDGDEKPAASRPATAAPAFKPTDIMAKLGPKTRKVASVLGRRADAPEVITYVTEGLGKKLPASTSENKDSVNISAPKQGVELVLSHDILHDAFPPVPKTAKTFIPYVSTAWVRAAVGEDVLGVPWKAKSEAEVTKVLGPPTGRKASFADEDELTVAFWLYPLDTEGLLELELEFDDLVTVTLSVKGSGDLARYPDVTTGLFVGYAVTRGLLDTSRFPAHQALLAKIARREAQGSELVKQAMPRGLWTSHLRDEPALQTLLWRWFHNLNDVWIKKDLIKVFGKRATESGHDAPKLADDTWDAVDKAAPVLDKRFAAFIKK
;
A
#
# COMPACT_ATOMS: atom_id res chain seq x y z
N MET A 1 23.08 54.18 0.12
CA MET A 1 23.20 52.86 0.78
C MET A 1 22.54 52.98 2.15
N LEU A 2 21.35 52.39 2.33
CA LEU A 2 20.69 52.31 3.62
C LEU A 2 20.97 50.93 4.24
N PRO A 3 21.28 50.84 5.55
CA PRO A 3 21.58 49.57 6.21
C PRO A 3 20.30 48.75 6.39
N GLY A 4 20.39 47.45 6.07
CA GLY A 4 19.28 46.51 6.11
C GLY A 4 18.64 46.39 7.49
N ARG A 5 17.32 46.60 7.53
CA ARG A 5 16.48 46.19 8.66
C ARG A 5 16.55 44.68 8.79
N ARG A 6 17.17 44.16 9.86
CA ARG A 6 16.90 42.80 10.33
C ARG A 6 15.43 42.78 10.74
N LEU A 7 14.62 42.05 9.99
CA LEU A 7 13.26 41.71 10.42
C LEU A 7 13.39 40.87 11.69
N ASN A 8 12.97 41.42 12.83
CA ASN A 8 12.76 40.64 14.04
C ASN A 8 11.71 39.58 13.72
N ARG A 9 12.15 38.33 13.52
CA ARG A 9 11.25 37.19 13.46
C ARG A 9 10.55 37.09 14.82
N PRO A 10 9.21 37.00 14.88
CA PRO A 10 8.52 36.79 16.15
C PRO A 10 9.05 35.53 16.84
N PRO A 11 9.09 35.49 18.18
CA PRO A 11 9.53 34.30 18.91
C PRO A 11 8.63 33.13 18.52
N MET A 12 9.25 32.02 18.11
CA MET A 12 8.52 30.79 17.82
C MET A 12 7.92 30.23 19.11
N PRO A 13 6.75 29.57 19.06
CA PRO A 13 6.19 28.91 20.25
C PRO A 13 7.15 27.84 20.78
N LYS A 14 7.11 27.56 22.08
CA LYS A 14 7.86 26.45 22.69
C LYS A 14 7.10 25.13 22.49
N TYR A 15 7.79 24.00 22.57
CA TYR A 15 7.13 22.68 22.56
C TYR A 15 6.17 22.51 23.74
N THR A 16 5.01 21.92 23.45
CA THR A 16 4.05 21.49 24.47
C THR A 16 4.59 20.26 25.18
N VAL A 17 4.65 20.31 26.51
CA VAL A 17 5.07 19.19 27.35
C VAL A 17 4.05 18.96 28.45
N ASN A 18 3.42 17.79 28.47
CA ASN A 18 2.52 17.36 29.54
C ASN A 18 2.82 15.93 29.99
N LEU A 19 3.66 15.79 31.00
CA LEU A 19 4.07 14.50 31.57
C LEU A 19 3.44 14.21 32.94
N SER A 20 2.45 14.99 33.39
CA SER A 20 1.86 14.82 34.74
C SER A 20 0.83 13.71 34.82
N ASP A 21 0.15 13.40 33.72
CA ASP A 21 -1.06 12.55 33.71
C ASP A 21 -0.77 11.14 33.19
N VAL A 22 0.25 10.49 33.76
CA VAL A 22 0.67 9.14 33.34
C VAL A 22 -0.49 8.15 33.46
N PRO A 23 -0.78 7.35 32.41
CA PRO A 23 -1.88 6.41 32.46
C PRO A 23 -1.74 5.36 33.57
N GLU A 24 -2.87 4.92 34.14
CA GLU A 24 -2.91 3.93 35.21
C GLU A 24 -2.12 2.65 34.85
N GLY A 25 -1.29 2.16 35.78
CA GLY A 25 -0.44 1.00 35.56
C GLY A 25 0.92 1.29 34.90
N HIS A 26 1.20 2.56 34.57
CA HIS A 26 2.48 3.00 34.01
C HIS A 26 3.28 3.87 34.97
N GLU A 27 4.60 3.86 34.78
CA GLU A 27 5.52 4.73 35.50
C GLU A 27 6.26 5.59 34.48
N LEU A 28 6.36 6.89 34.75
CA LEU A 28 7.12 7.80 33.90
C LEU A 28 8.62 7.54 34.10
N PRO A 29 9.39 7.20 33.05
CA PRO A 29 10.83 7.05 33.18
C PRO A 29 11.47 8.37 33.67
N PRO A 30 12.36 8.34 34.69
CA PRO A 30 13.04 9.55 35.16
C PRO A 30 13.81 10.28 34.06
N LEU A 31 14.27 9.55 33.04
CA LEU A 31 14.89 10.15 31.86
C LEU A 31 13.88 10.94 31.02
N LEU A 32 12.68 10.40 30.77
CA LEU A 32 11.64 11.10 30.02
C LEU A 32 11.22 12.40 30.72
N GLN A 33 11.13 12.40 32.06
CA GLN A 33 10.84 13.62 32.83
C GLN A 33 11.93 14.69 32.64
N LYS A 34 13.21 14.30 32.67
CA LYS A 34 14.33 15.23 32.47
C LYS A 34 14.39 15.76 31.04
N VAL A 35 14.11 14.91 30.06
CA VAL A 35 14.02 15.30 28.65
C VAL A 35 12.86 16.25 28.44
N GLY A 36 11.66 15.95 28.95
CA GLY A 36 10.50 16.84 28.85
C GLY A 36 10.78 18.23 29.43
N ALA A 37 11.40 18.32 30.60
CA ALA A 37 11.79 19.61 31.19
C ALA A 37 12.82 20.40 30.36
N TRP A 38 13.61 19.72 29.52
CA TRP A 38 14.55 20.33 28.60
C TRP A 38 13.90 20.71 27.25
N VAL A 39 13.06 19.83 26.69
CA VAL A 39 12.30 20.02 25.46
C VAL A 39 11.36 21.22 25.58
N GLY A 40 10.67 21.39 26.71
CA GLY A 40 9.79 22.54 26.96
C GLY A 40 10.49 23.90 26.97
N LYS A 41 11.83 23.94 26.90
CA LYS A 41 12.63 25.18 26.76
C LYS A 41 13.07 25.44 25.32
N GLN A 42 12.92 24.46 24.42
CA GLN A 42 13.28 24.60 23.01
C GLN A 42 12.13 25.21 22.21
N ASP A 43 12.48 25.92 21.14
CA ASP A 43 11.50 26.45 20.19
C ASP A 43 10.93 25.31 19.35
N HIS A 44 9.63 25.35 19.07
CA HIS A 44 8.94 24.38 18.24
C HIS A 44 9.57 24.30 16.85
N GLY A 45 9.63 23.12 16.25
CA GLY A 45 10.33 22.84 14.99
C GLY A 45 11.85 22.64 15.11
N THR A 46 12.51 23.01 16.21
CA THR A 46 13.98 22.85 16.34
C THR A 46 14.43 21.40 16.55
N LEU A 47 13.54 20.52 16.99
CA LEU A 47 13.76 19.09 17.20
C LEU A 47 12.85 18.24 16.29
N GLY A 48 12.37 18.80 15.18
CA GLY A 48 11.34 18.21 14.33
C GLY A 48 9.93 18.69 14.67
N TRP A 49 8.96 18.24 13.88
CA TRP A 49 7.57 18.68 13.92
C TRP A 49 6.71 17.67 14.70
N PHE A 50 6.38 18.01 15.94
CA PHE A 50 5.48 17.20 16.76
C PHE A 50 4.58 18.10 17.61
N ASP A 51 3.39 17.61 17.92
CA ASP A 51 2.33 18.38 18.58
C ASP A 51 2.54 18.47 20.10
N GLY A 52 3.13 17.42 20.68
CA GLY A 52 3.47 17.44 22.09
C GLY A 52 4.28 16.24 22.56
N LEU A 53 5.05 16.47 23.62
CA LEU A 53 5.66 15.43 24.43
C LEU A 53 4.75 15.20 25.64
N VAL A 54 3.93 14.16 25.56
CA VAL A 54 2.81 13.92 26.49
C VAL A 54 2.97 12.61 27.25
N ALA A 55 2.03 12.24 28.13
CA ALA A 55 1.95 10.91 28.71
C ALA A 55 0.49 10.47 28.64
N GLU A 56 0.09 9.88 27.52
CA GLU A 56 -1.31 9.60 27.22
C GLU A 56 -1.58 8.12 26.97
N ALA A 57 -2.78 7.68 27.33
CA ALA A 57 -3.21 6.32 27.03
C ALA A 57 -3.40 6.17 25.52
N VAL A 58 -3.02 5.00 24.98
CA VAL A 58 -3.26 4.70 23.57
C VAL A 58 -4.79 4.72 23.29
N PRO A 59 -5.25 5.48 22.26
CA PRO A 59 -6.67 5.52 21.88
C PRO A 59 -7.22 4.13 21.56
N LYS A 60 -8.47 3.85 21.96
CA LYS A 60 -9.10 2.54 21.67
C LYS A 60 -9.49 2.41 20.20
N GLU A 61 -9.75 3.54 19.58
CA GLU A 61 -10.19 3.72 18.21
C GLU A 61 -9.11 3.29 17.20
N TRP A 62 -7.83 3.30 17.62
CA TRP A 62 -6.71 2.92 16.77
C TRP A 62 -6.78 1.44 16.36
N SER A 63 -7.03 0.53 17.32
CA SER A 63 -7.30 -0.88 17.01
C SER A 63 -8.06 -1.51 18.18
N PRO A 64 -9.38 -1.71 18.08
CA PRO A 64 -10.18 -2.27 19.16
C PRO A 64 -9.67 -3.66 19.64
N GLU A 65 -9.13 -4.46 18.73
CA GLU A 65 -8.63 -5.81 19.00
C GLU A 65 -7.29 -5.81 19.75
N LYS A 66 -6.43 -4.80 19.51
CA LYS A 66 -5.09 -4.67 20.11
C LYS A 66 -5.04 -3.68 21.28
N ALA A 67 -6.09 -2.88 21.47
CA ALA A 67 -6.14 -1.77 22.43
C ALA A 67 -5.85 -2.19 23.88
N ASP A 68 -6.39 -3.32 24.33
CA ASP A 68 -6.19 -3.78 25.72
C ASP A 68 -4.73 -4.14 25.98
N ARG A 69 -4.07 -4.82 25.03
CA ARG A 69 -2.65 -5.16 25.10
C ARG A 69 -1.77 -3.91 25.08
N LEU A 70 -2.05 -2.98 24.16
CA LEU A 70 -1.34 -1.71 24.05
C LEU A 70 -1.46 -0.89 25.32
N ARG A 71 -2.68 -0.68 25.84
CA ARG A 71 -2.91 0.13 27.05
C ARG A 71 -2.33 -0.50 28.30
N ALA A 72 -2.24 -1.84 28.38
CA ALA A 72 -1.63 -2.53 29.50
C ALA A 72 -0.10 -2.39 29.54
N ALA A 73 0.56 -2.35 28.37
CA ALA A 73 2.01 -2.44 28.29
C ALA A 73 2.70 -1.18 27.73
N ALA A 74 1.95 -0.22 27.22
CA ALA A 74 2.50 1.00 26.64
C ALA A 74 1.65 2.24 26.91
N PHE A 75 2.29 3.40 26.78
CA PHE A 75 1.63 4.71 26.72
C PHE A 75 2.33 5.58 25.66
N SER A 76 1.58 6.51 25.06
CA SER A 76 2.13 7.49 24.11
C SER A 76 2.92 8.55 24.86
N PHE A 77 4.15 8.83 24.40
CA PHE A 77 4.97 9.90 24.95
C PHE A 77 5.27 11.05 23.99
N LEU A 78 4.94 10.88 22.71
CA LEU A 78 5.13 11.91 21.69
C LEU A 78 4.06 11.76 20.61
N SER A 79 3.38 12.85 20.29
CA SER A 79 2.32 12.88 19.27
C SER A 79 2.78 13.69 18.06
N LEU A 80 2.66 13.11 16.87
CA LEU A 80 3.02 13.72 15.58
C LEU A 80 1.81 14.38 14.92
N ALA A 81 2.08 15.32 14.01
CA ALA A 81 1.05 16.16 13.39
C ALA A 81 0.13 15.41 12.41
N ASP A 82 0.58 14.29 11.88
CA ASP A 82 -0.19 13.37 11.04
C ASP A 82 -1.19 12.51 11.86
N GLY A 83 -1.09 12.54 13.20
CA GLY A 83 -1.87 11.70 14.11
C GLY A 83 -1.13 10.43 14.57
N SER A 84 0.11 10.23 14.13
CA SER A 84 0.97 9.15 14.59
C SER A 84 1.46 9.40 16.03
N LEU A 85 1.75 8.33 16.76
CA LEU A 85 2.13 8.32 18.17
C LEU A 85 3.41 7.53 18.38
N LEU A 86 4.38 8.09 19.11
CA LEU A 86 5.47 7.27 19.64
C LEU A 86 5.13 6.79 21.04
N LEU A 87 5.34 5.50 21.25
CA LEU A 87 5.03 4.79 22.46
C LEU A 87 6.29 4.42 23.24
N LEU A 88 6.18 4.43 24.57
CA LEU A 88 7.05 3.67 25.45
C LEU A 88 6.41 2.33 25.74
N VAL A 89 6.99 1.25 25.20
CA VAL A 89 6.45 -0.11 25.30
C VAL A 89 7.27 -0.91 26.30
N LYS A 90 6.60 -1.59 27.23
CA LYS A 90 7.23 -2.56 28.15
C LYS A 90 7.28 -3.93 27.46
N PRO A 91 8.43 -4.38 26.94
CA PRO A 91 8.54 -5.64 26.21
C PRO A 91 8.34 -6.89 27.08
N GLY A 92 8.36 -6.73 28.41
CA GLY A 92 8.29 -7.80 29.40
C GLY A 92 9.65 -8.15 30.01
N GLY A 93 9.65 -8.86 31.14
CA GLY A 93 10.87 -9.24 31.86
C GLY A 93 11.61 -8.05 32.48
N LYS A 94 12.95 -8.09 32.47
CA LYS A 94 13.83 -7.02 33.01
C LYS A 94 14.36 -6.07 31.92
N ALA A 95 13.85 -6.16 30.69
CA ALA A 95 14.28 -5.30 29.60
C ALA A 95 13.75 -3.86 29.81
N PRO A 96 14.52 -2.82 29.42
CA PRO A 96 14.04 -1.45 29.50
C PRO A 96 12.88 -1.23 28.51
N PRO A 97 12.05 -0.20 28.73
CA PRO A 97 11.01 0.17 27.78
C PRO A 97 11.60 0.53 26.42
N ALA A 98 11.09 -0.09 25.36
CA ALA A 98 11.44 0.21 23.98
C ALA A 98 10.60 1.39 23.45
N VAL A 99 11.08 2.02 22.38
CA VAL A 99 10.35 3.08 21.68
C VAL A 99 9.80 2.52 20.37
N ALA A 100 8.49 2.68 20.19
CA ALA A 100 7.79 2.21 19.00
C ALA A 100 6.94 3.32 18.38
N LEU A 101 6.69 3.24 17.08
CA LEU A 101 5.77 4.10 16.35
C LEU A 101 4.44 3.37 16.16
N LEU A 102 3.34 4.05 16.48
CA LEU A 102 2.00 3.78 15.98
C LEU A 102 1.61 4.86 14.98
N GLY A 103 1.49 4.46 13.73
CA GLY A 103 1.08 5.30 12.63
C GLY A 103 -0.37 5.75 12.66
N SER A 104 -0.64 6.91 12.07
CA SER A 104 -2.00 7.35 11.76
C SER A 104 -2.69 6.46 10.73
N GLU A 105 -1.93 5.81 9.84
CA GLU A 105 -2.46 4.89 8.82
C GLU A 105 -2.41 3.41 9.26
N GLY A 106 -2.06 3.16 10.53
CA GLY A 106 -1.97 1.82 11.11
C GLY A 106 -0.55 1.27 11.15
N GLU A 107 0.47 1.99 10.66
CA GLU A 107 1.85 1.49 10.66
C GLU A 107 2.37 1.19 12.07
N THR A 108 3.20 0.14 12.16
CA THR A 108 3.87 -0.22 13.40
C THR A 108 5.35 -0.41 13.15
N GLN A 109 6.20 0.19 13.98
CA GLN A 109 7.65 0.10 13.84
C GLN A 109 8.33 0.14 15.21
N THR A 110 9.36 -0.69 15.42
CA THR A 110 10.32 -0.44 16.50
C THR A 110 11.23 0.69 16.04
N VAL A 111 11.25 1.78 16.79
CA VAL A 111 12.11 2.95 16.52
C VAL A 111 13.44 2.79 17.29
N ALA A 112 13.37 2.30 18.53
CA ALA A 112 14.55 2.01 19.33
C ALA A 112 14.27 0.95 20.39
N ASN A 113 15.29 0.23 20.84
CA ASN A 113 15.17 -0.79 21.89
C ASN A 113 15.21 -0.21 23.31
N SER A 114 15.44 1.11 23.43
CA SER A 114 15.38 1.85 24.69
C SER A 114 15.10 3.33 24.45
N LEU A 115 14.60 4.03 25.47
CA LEU A 115 14.46 5.50 25.43
C LEU A 115 15.81 6.20 25.19
N GLU A 116 16.90 5.70 25.78
CA GLU A 116 18.24 6.25 25.60
C GLU A 116 18.73 6.13 24.15
N GLU A 117 18.46 4.99 23.50
CA GLU A 117 18.79 4.77 22.09
C GLU A 117 17.96 5.69 21.19
N PHE A 118 16.65 5.82 21.44
CA PHE A 118 15.80 6.76 20.71
C PHE A 118 16.33 8.20 20.78
N LEU A 119 16.70 8.68 21.96
CA LEU A 119 17.25 10.04 22.10
C LEU A 119 18.55 10.23 21.32
N ALA A 120 19.38 9.19 21.24
CA ALA A 120 20.61 9.22 20.45
C ALA A 120 20.30 9.32 18.94
N LEU A 121 19.38 8.47 18.43
CA LEU A 121 18.93 8.49 17.04
C LEU A 121 18.27 9.84 16.69
N TRP A 122 17.43 10.36 17.56
CA TRP A 122 16.77 11.65 17.39
C TRP A 122 17.78 12.81 17.32
N SER A 123 18.83 12.77 18.14
CA SER A 123 19.91 13.76 18.07
C SER A 123 20.75 13.70 16.80
N GLN A 124 20.66 12.59 16.05
CA GLN A 124 21.39 12.34 14.81
C GLN A 124 20.51 12.54 13.56
N GLY A 125 19.18 12.58 13.73
CA GLY A 125 18.25 12.56 12.60
C GLY A 125 18.15 11.19 11.94
N GLU A 126 18.33 10.13 12.72
CA GLU A 126 18.33 8.73 12.25
C GLU A 126 17.19 7.93 12.91
N THR A 127 16.04 8.56 13.16
CA THR A 127 14.87 7.86 13.73
C THR A 127 14.06 7.10 12.68
N ASP A 128 14.33 7.35 11.40
CA ASP A 128 13.54 6.94 10.23
C ASP A 128 12.10 7.51 10.26
N ILE A 129 11.87 8.58 11.04
CA ILE A 129 10.58 9.27 11.14
C ILE A 129 10.73 10.64 10.51
N HIS A 130 10.07 10.85 9.36
CA HIS A 130 10.19 12.06 8.55
C HIS A 130 10.02 13.35 9.37
N ASP A 131 9.01 13.40 10.23
CA ASP A 131 8.71 14.60 11.01
C ASP A 131 9.75 14.91 12.09
N LEU A 132 10.49 13.90 12.57
CA LEU A 132 11.57 14.09 13.55
C LEU A 132 12.94 14.31 12.87
N ASP A 133 13.11 13.77 11.67
CA ASP A 133 14.38 13.76 10.95
C ASP A 133 14.52 14.90 9.92
N ASP A 134 13.50 15.76 9.78
CA ASP A 134 13.48 16.94 8.90
C ASP A 134 14.81 17.72 8.94
N GLU A 135 15.36 18.04 7.76
CA GLU A 135 16.61 18.77 7.60
C GLU A 135 16.57 20.17 8.25
N GLU A 136 15.39 20.79 8.36
CA GLU A 136 15.20 22.10 8.99
C GLU A 136 15.39 22.08 10.52
N ALA A 137 15.41 20.90 11.17
CA ALA A 137 15.59 20.71 12.61
C ALA A 137 17.07 20.69 13.08
N GLY A 138 18.03 21.11 12.25
CA GLY A 138 19.48 20.96 12.50
C GLY A 138 19.97 21.48 13.87
N ASP A 139 19.64 22.73 14.22
CA ASP A 139 20.21 23.41 15.40
C ASP A 139 19.75 22.79 16.75
N GLY A 140 18.51 22.30 16.86
CA GLY A 140 18.03 21.68 18.09
C GLY A 140 18.56 20.27 18.29
N ARG A 141 18.82 19.52 17.20
CA ARG A 141 19.44 18.18 17.26
C ARG A 141 20.87 18.24 17.82
N GLU A 142 21.65 19.25 17.43
CA GLU A 142 22.97 19.49 18.04
C GLU A 142 22.86 19.82 19.53
N ALA A 143 21.86 20.61 19.93
CA ALA A 143 21.60 20.93 21.32
C ALA A 143 21.18 19.69 22.13
N LEU A 144 20.40 18.78 21.54
CA LEU A 144 20.04 17.49 22.13
C LEU A 144 21.27 16.60 22.31
N ALA A 145 22.12 16.48 21.28
CA ALA A 145 23.38 15.73 21.36
C ALA A 145 24.29 16.26 22.48
N ALA A 146 24.43 17.59 22.60
CA ALA A 146 25.18 18.22 23.67
C ALA A 146 24.56 17.97 25.05
N TRP A 147 23.24 18.00 25.15
CA TRP A 147 22.51 17.70 26.40
C TRP A 147 22.72 16.25 26.83
N LEU A 148 22.64 15.28 25.91
CA LEU A 148 22.89 13.86 26.20
C LEU A 148 24.30 13.63 26.71
N LYS A 149 25.31 14.25 26.05
CA LYS A 149 26.71 14.20 26.48
C LYS A 149 26.91 14.80 27.88
N LYS A 150 26.30 15.96 28.15
CA LYS A 150 26.38 16.64 29.47
C LYS A 150 25.77 15.80 30.59
N ASN A 151 24.66 15.13 30.31
CA ASN A 151 23.95 14.29 31.28
C ASN A 151 24.45 12.84 31.32
N LYS A 152 25.47 12.50 30.52
CA LYS A 152 26.10 11.17 30.45
C LYS A 152 25.10 10.05 30.12
N ILE A 153 24.13 10.34 29.27
CA ILE A 153 23.15 9.36 28.81
C ILE A 153 23.83 8.43 27.80
N LYS A 154 23.65 7.11 27.96
CA LYS A 154 24.18 6.09 27.06
C LYS A 154 23.14 5.01 26.86
N ALA A 155 22.93 4.59 25.62
CA ALA A 155 22.05 3.48 25.30
C ALA A 155 22.53 2.18 25.98
N PRO A 156 21.67 1.46 26.71
CA PRO A 156 21.99 0.15 27.23
C PRO A 156 22.12 -0.86 26.08
N LYS A 157 23.00 -1.87 26.25
CA LYS A 157 23.04 -3.01 25.32
C LYS A 157 21.91 -3.96 25.68
N VAL A 158 20.88 -4.01 24.84
CA VAL A 158 19.69 -4.84 25.04
C VAL A 158 19.42 -5.68 23.79
N ALA A 159 18.60 -6.72 23.96
CA ALA A 159 18.14 -7.51 22.83
C ALA A 159 17.23 -6.68 21.94
N GLU A 160 17.23 -6.97 20.64
CA GLU A 160 16.32 -6.34 19.68
C GLU A 160 14.87 -6.64 20.06
N PHE A 161 14.06 -5.57 20.10
CA PHE A 161 12.63 -5.65 20.34
C PHE A 161 11.88 -5.50 19.01
N ASP A 162 10.96 -6.41 18.73
CA ASP A 162 10.09 -6.36 17.55
C ASP A 162 8.68 -5.97 18.00
N PHE A 163 8.35 -4.68 17.85
CA PHE A 163 7.08 -4.14 18.31
C PHE A 163 5.90 -4.72 17.55
N SER A 164 6.01 -4.87 16.23
CA SER A 164 4.94 -5.43 15.40
C SER A 164 4.64 -6.88 15.80
N ALA A 165 5.68 -7.72 15.96
CA ALA A 165 5.50 -9.09 16.42
C ALA A 165 4.99 -9.17 17.87
N TRP A 166 5.45 -8.25 18.74
CA TRP A 166 4.93 -8.16 20.10
C TRP A 166 3.45 -7.76 20.10
N LEU A 167 3.01 -6.91 19.17
CA LEU A 167 1.65 -6.43 19.08
C LEU A 167 0.67 -7.50 18.58
N ASP A 168 1.12 -8.36 17.67
CA ASP A 168 0.34 -9.51 17.18
C ASP A 168 0.18 -10.62 18.25
N GLY A 169 1.06 -10.64 19.26
CA GLY A 169 0.97 -11.53 20.41
C GLY A 169 1.45 -12.97 20.17
N ASP A 170 1.25 -13.84 21.18
CA ASP A 170 1.52 -15.28 21.10
C ASP A 170 0.46 -16.02 20.27
N GLU A 171 -0.37 -15.31 19.50
CA GLU A 171 -1.13 -15.97 18.45
C GLU A 171 -0.11 -16.66 17.57
N LYS A 172 -0.08 -17.99 17.70
CA LYS A 172 0.60 -18.87 16.76
C LYS A 172 0.28 -18.29 15.39
N PRO A 173 1.27 -17.83 14.59
CA PRO A 173 1.00 -17.43 13.23
C PRO A 173 0.20 -18.58 12.64
N ALA A 174 -1.05 -18.30 12.23
CA ALA A 174 -2.01 -19.31 11.79
C ALA A 174 -1.23 -20.28 10.92
N ALA A 175 -1.03 -21.52 11.44
CA ALA A 175 0.08 -22.39 11.10
C ALA A 175 0.48 -22.15 9.66
N SER A 176 1.62 -21.47 9.45
CA SER A 176 2.06 -20.92 8.16
C SER A 176 1.54 -21.85 7.09
N ARG A 177 0.47 -21.43 6.39
CA ARG A 177 -0.14 -22.26 5.34
C ARG A 177 1.05 -22.75 4.54
N PRO A 178 1.28 -24.08 4.41
CA PRO A 178 2.48 -24.58 3.75
C PRO A 178 2.60 -23.80 2.46
N ALA A 179 3.75 -23.13 2.29
CA ALA A 179 3.95 -22.13 1.25
C ALA A 179 3.27 -22.64 -0.02
N THR A 180 2.14 -22.03 -0.41
CA THR A 180 1.43 -22.47 -1.59
C THR A 180 2.46 -22.45 -2.70
N ALA A 181 2.70 -23.62 -3.31
CA ALA A 181 3.76 -23.76 -4.29
C ALA A 181 3.63 -22.62 -5.30
N ALA A 182 4.74 -21.93 -5.59
CA ALA A 182 4.74 -20.88 -6.59
C ALA A 182 4.09 -21.43 -7.87
N PRO A 183 3.24 -20.64 -8.55
CA PRO A 183 2.59 -21.10 -9.77
C PRO A 183 3.63 -21.67 -10.75
N ALA A 184 3.37 -22.86 -11.27
CA ALA A 184 4.26 -23.48 -12.25
C ALA A 184 4.02 -22.83 -13.62
N PHE A 185 4.97 -22.05 -14.10
CA PHE A 185 4.88 -21.40 -15.40
C PHE A 185 5.41 -22.31 -16.51
N LYS A 186 4.59 -22.53 -17.54
CA LYS A 186 5.01 -23.21 -18.77
C LYS A 186 5.27 -22.15 -19.85
N PRO A 187 6.51 -21.96 -20.30
CA PRO A 187 6.85 -20.86 -21.21
C PRO A 187 6.17 -21.01 -22.58
N THR A 188 5.77 -19.89 -23.19
CA THR A 188 5.32 -19.84 -24.59
C THR A 188 6.51 -19.73 -25.57
N ASP A 189 6.22 -19.85 -26.87
CA ASP A 189 7.18 -19.53 -27.94
C ASP A 189 7.68 -18.08 -27.87
N ILE A 190 6.86 -17.15 -27.35
CA ILE A 190 7.27 -15.76 -27.16
C ILE A 190 8.37 -15.66 -26.10
N MET A 191 8.21 -16.34 -24.96
CA MET A 191 9.23 -16.42 -23.92
C MET A 191 10.56 -17.00 -24.46
N ALA A 192 10.47 -17.97 -25.37
CA ALA A 192 11.63 -18.55 -26.05
C ALA A 192 12.29 -17.62 -27.10
N LYS A 193 11.61 -16.57 -27.56
CA LYS A 193 12.16 -15.55 -28.48
C LYS A 193 12.82 -14.38 -27.77
N LEU A 194 12.59 -14.22 -26.46
CA LEU A 194 13.27 -13.19 -25.68
C LEU A 194 14.78 -13.42 -25.63
N GLY A 195 15.54 -12.33 -25.68
CA GLY A 195 16.98 -12.36 -25.44
C GLY A 195 17.32 -12.91 -24.04
N PRO A 196 18.56 -13.38 -23.82
CA PRO A 196 18.93 -14.07 -22.59
C PRO A 196 18.73 -13.21 -21.34
N LYS A 197 18.92 -11.89 -21.41
CA LYS A 197 18.77 -11.02 -20.23
C LYS A 197 17.30 -10.77 -19.90
N THR A 198 16.50 -10.44 -20.90
CA THR A 198 15.05 -10.21 -20.75
C THR A 198 14.34 -11.49 -20.32
N ARG A 199 14.74 -12.65 -20.87
CA ARG A 199 14.24 -13.96 -20.43
C ARG A 199 14.60 -14.24 -18.97
N LYS A 200 15.79 -13.84 -18.52
CA LYS A 200 16.18 -14.00 -17.12
C LYS A 200 15.31 -13.15 -16.19
N VAL A 201 14.98 -11.91 -16.59
CA VAL A 201 14.01 -11.06 -15.86
C VAL A 201 12.63 -11.74 -15.82
N ALA A 202 12.13 -12.19 -16.97
CA ALA A 202 10.84 -12.85 -17.06
C ALA A 202 10.78 -14.15 -16.22
N SER A 203 11.91 -14.86 -16.07
CA SER A 203 11.98 -16.11 -15.30
C SER A 203 11.71 -15.95 -13.81
N VAL A 204 11.89 -14.74 -13.26
CA VAL A 204 11.67 -14.44 -11.84
C VAL A 204 10.30 -13.83 -11.55
N LEU A 205 9.53 -13.45 -12.58
CA LEU A 205 8.16 -12.93 -12.40
C LEU A 205 7.23 -13.96 -11.76
N GLY A 206 6.31 -13.47 -10.92
CA GLY A 206 5.34 -14.28 -10.20
C GLY A 206 5.94 -15.17 -9.12
N ARG A 207 7.26 -15.13 -8.91
CA ARG A 207 7.95 -15.85 -7.84
C ARG A 207 8.03 -14.99 -6.58
N ARG A 208 8.11 -15.63 -5.43
CA ARG A 208 8.29 -14.95 -4.14
C ARG A 208 9.72 -14.44 -3.97
N ALA A 209 9.89 -13.37 -3.20
CA ALA A 209 11.17 -12.76 -2.91
C ALA A 209 12.17 -13.70 -2.21
N ASP A 210 11.68 -14.70 -1.47
CA ASP A 210 12.49 -15.74 -0.82
C ASP A 210 12.81 -16.95 -1.70
N ALA A 211 12.32 -16.98 -2.95
CA ALA A 211 12.68 -18.04 -3.88
C ALA A 211 14.18 -17.93 -4.24
N PRO A 212 14.96 -19.03 -4.20
CA PRO A 212 16.41 -19.01 -4.45
C PRO A 212 16.78 -18.30 -5.76
N GLU A 213 16.01 -18.53 -6.83
CA GLU A 213 16.21 -17.92 -8.13
C GLU A 213 15.99 -16.39 -8.14
N VAL A 214 15.09 -15.88 -7.29
CA VAL A 214 14.87 -14.43 -7.13
C VAL A 214 16.02 -13.82 -6.35
N ILE A 215 16.40 -14.45 -5.22
CA ILE A 215 17.55 -14.02 -4.40
C ILE A 215 18.79 -13.94 -5.28
N THR A 216 19.18 -15.03 -5.95
CA THR A 216 20.34 -15.09 -6.85
C THR A 216 20.27 -14.02 -7.92
N TYR A 217 19.11 -13.82 -8.56
CA TYR A 217 19.00 -12.80 -9.60
C TYR A 217 19.19 -11.39 -9.07
N VAL A 218 18.58 -11.05 -7.92
CA VAL A 218 18.68 -9.72 -7.30
C VAL A 218 20.09 -9.46 -6.76
N THR A 219 20.67 -10.41 -6.04
CA THR A 219 21.96 -10.22 -5.37
C THR A 219 23.14 -10.34 -6.32
N GLU A 220 23.18 -11.39 -7.15
CA GLU A 220 24.31 -11.65 -8.03
C GLU A 220 24.12 -11.04 -9.42
N GLY A 221 22.89 -11.11 -9.96
CA GLY A 221 22.58 -10.59 -11.30
C GLY A 221 22.47 -9.06 -11.35
N LEU A 222 21.75 -8.46 -10.39
CA LEU A 222 21.54 -7.01 -10.33
C LEU A 222 22.52 -6.29 -9.40
N GLY A 223 23.21 -7.01 -8.51
CA GLY A 223 24.11 -6.40 -7.51
C GLY A 223 23.35 -5.60 -6.45
N LYS A 224 22.12 -6.01 -6.13
CA LYS A 224 21.22 -5.32 -5.19
C LYS A 224 20.97 -6.18 -3.96
N LYS A 225 20.33 -5.60 -2.95
CA LYS A 225 19.87 -6.33 -1.76
C LYS A 225 18.36 -6.39 -1.77
N LEU A 226 17.81 -7.52 -1.34
CA LEU A 226 16.40 -7.58 -0.96
C LEU A 226 16.22 -6.85 0.38
N PRO A 227 15.13 -6.09 0.57
CA PRO A 227 14.75 -5.57 1.87
C PRO A 227 14.61 -6.67 2.92
N ALA A 228 14.79 -6.33 4.19
CA ALA A 228 14.59 -7.26 5.30
C ALA A 228 13.10 -7.49 5.60
N SER A 229 12.27 -6.46 5.40
CA SER A 229 10.83 -6.48 5.66
C SER A 229 10.10 -5.51 4.71
N THR A 230 8.78 -5.68 4.60
CA THR A 230 7.85 -4.64 4.13
C THR A 230 7.22 -3.97 5.35
N SER A 231 6.96 -2.67 5.28
CA SER A 231 6.12 -1.99 6.28
C SER A 231 4.64 -2.17 5.91
N GLU A 232 3.74 -1.95 6.89
CA GLU A 232 2.29 -2.02 6.64
C GLU A 232 1.86 -1.09 5.49
N ASN A 233 2.53 0.07 5.34
CA ASN A 233 2.21 1.09 4.33
C ASN A 233 2.90 0.90 2.97
N LYS A 234 3.81 -0.09 2.84
CA LYS A 234 4.47 -0.42 1.57
C LYS A 234 4.03 -1.80 1.11
N ASP A 235 2.88 -1.84 0.44
CA ASP A 235 2.39 -3.04 -0.28
C ASP A 235 3.39 -3.50 -1.34
N SER A 236 4.25 -2.60 -1.82
CA SER A 236 5.27 -2.88 -2.83
C SER A 236 6.61 -2.20 -2.55
N VAL A 237 7.67 -2.80 -3.07
CA VAL A 237 9.02 -2.22 -3.09
C VAL A 237 9.63 -2.33 -4.48
N ASN A 238 10.27 -1.26 -4.93
CA ASN A 238 11.01 -1.24 -6.18
C ASN A 238 12.50 -1.54 -5.95
N ILE A 239 13.05 -2.46 -6.73
CA ILE A 239 14.48 -2.74 -6.81
C ILE A 239 14.97 -2.21 -8.15
N SER A 240 15.55 -1.01 -8.12
CA SER A 240 16.05 -0.34 -9.32
C SER A 240 17.53 -0.68 -9.56
N ALA A 241 17.83 -1.21 -10.77
CA ALA A 241 19.17 -1.51 -11.27
C ALA A 241 19.39 -0.83 -12.64
N PRO A 242 19.57 0.51 -12.68
CA PRO A 242 19.61 1.27 -13.94
C PRO A 242 20.75 0.85 -14.88
N LYS A 243 21.91 0.47 -14.34
CA LYS A 243 23.07 0.01 -15.13
C LYS A 243 22.80 -1.29 -15.88
N GLN A 244 21.86 -2.09 -15.39
CA GLN A 244 21.41 -3.34 -15.98
C GLN A 244 20.13 -3.14 -16.81
N GLY A 245 19.54 -1.94 -16.79
CA GLY A 245 18.29 -1.62 -17.48
C GLY A 245 17.08 -2.36 -16.94
N VAL A 246 17.06 -2.65 -15.64
CA VAL A 246 15.97 -3.40 -14.99
C VAL A 246 15.50 -2.68 -13.74
N GLU A 247 14.20 -2.60 -13.56
CA GLU A 247 13.56 -2.23 -12.31
C GLU A 247 12.49 -3.26 -11.98
N LEU A 248 12.62 -3.94 -10.83
CA LEU A 248 11.64 -4.92 -10.36
C LEU A 248 10.71 -4.29 -9.34
N VAL A 249 9.42 -4.58 -9.43
CA VAL A 249 8.44 -4.32 -8.38
C VAL A 249 8.13 -5.63 -7.69
N LEU A 250 8.31 -5.65 -6.38
CA LEU A 250 7.81 -6.73 -5.55
C LEU A 250 6.58 -6.25 -4.80
N SER A 251 5.48 -7.00 -4.88
CA SER A 251 4.19 -6.63 -4.30
C SER A 251 3.58 -7.78 -3.48
N HIS A 252 2.99 -7.43 -2.34
CA HIS A 252 2.09 -8.31 -1.58
C HIS A 252 0.69 -8.38 -2.19
N ASP A 253 0.33 -7.38 -3.02
CA ASP A 253 -1.01 -7.24 -3.56
C ASP A 253 -1.05 -7.51 -5.07
N ILE A 254 -1.04 -8.80 -5.42
CA ILE A 254 -1.36 -9.26 -6.78
C ILE A 254 -2.81 -9.70 -6.80
N LEU A 255 -3.68 -8.92 -7.45
CA LEU A 255 -5.11 -9.19 -7.57
C LEU A 255 -5.38 -10.24 -8.65
N HIS A 256 -5.07 -11.50 -8.33
CA HIS A 256 -5.28 -12.65 -9.20
C HIS A 256 -5.33 -13.93 -8.36
N ASP A 257 -6.25 -14.85 -8.67
CA ASP A 257 -6.51 -16.03 -7.82
C ASP A 257 -5.35 -17.02 -7.75
N ALA A 258 -4.54 -17.10 -8.81
CA ALA A 258 -3.31 -17.91 -8.84
C ALA A 258 -2.22 -17.41 -7.88
N PHE A 259 -2.33 -16.18 -7.35
CA PHE A 259 -1.36 -15.55 -6.47
C PHE A 259 -2.01 -15.32 -5.10
N PRO A 260 -1.99 -16.34 -4.21
CA PRO A 260 -2.63 -16.23 -2.91
C PRO A 260 -1.98 -15.12 -2.07
N PRO A 261 -2.73 -14.46 -1.17
CA PRO A 261 -2.18 -13.45 -0.28
C PRO A 261 -1.00 -14.00 0.51
N VAL A 262 0.10 -13.24 0.50
CA VAL A 262 1.25 -13.52 1.32
C VAL A 262 1.17 -12.62 2.55
N PRO A 263 1.11 -13.19 3.77
CA PRO A 263 1.07 -12.40 4.99
C PRO A 263 2.24 -11.43 5.04
N LYS A 264 1.95 -10.15 5.31
CA LYS A 264 2.98 -9.20 5.72
C LYS A 264 3.42 -9.59 7.12
N THR A 265 4.71 -9.74 7.33
CA THR A 265 5.27 -9.86 8.67
C THR A 265 6.50 -8.97 8.75
N ALA A 266 6.73 -8.39 9.93
CA ALA A 266 7.94 -7.62 10.17
C ALA A 266 9.24 -8.46 10.03
N LYS A 267 9.11 -9.80 10.04
CA LYS A 267 10.23 -10.75 10.04
C LYS A 267 10.61 -11.29 8.67
N THR A 268 9.76 -11.13 7.66
CA THR A 268 10.01 -11.73 6.34
C THR A 268 9.53 -10.84 5.21
N PHE A 269 10.47 -10.38 4.38
CA PHE A 269 10.18 -9.84 3.06
C PHE A 269 9.96 -10.99 2.06
N ILE A 270 8.69 -11.39 1.87
CA ILE A 270 8.29 -12.47 0.95
C ILE A 270 7.26 -12.08 -0.14
N PRO A 271 7.17 -10.82 -0.61
CA PRO A 271 6.25 -10.45 -1.68
C PRO A 271 6.56 -11.19 -2.99
N TYR A 272 5.63 -11.18 -3.93
CA TYR A 272 5.85 -11.68 -5.28
C TYR A 272 6.54 -10.63 -6.15
N VAL A 273 7.41 -11.04 -7.07
CA VAL A 273 7.87 -10.16 -8.16
C VAL A 273 6.69 -9.95 -9.12
N SER A 274 6.02 -8.80 -9.02
CA SER A 274 4.78 -8.52 -9.76
C SER A 274 5.03 -7.91 -11.12
N THR A 275 6.03 -7.05 -11.23
CA THR A 275 6.28 -6.26 -12.45
C THR A 275 7.77 -6.05 -12.63
N ALA A 276 8.22 -5.93 -13.87
CA ALA A 276 9.56 -5.50 -14.22
C ALA A 276 9.52 -4.54 -15.39
N TRP A 277 10.11 -3.35 -15.23
CA TRP A 277 10.40 -2.47 -16.36
C TRP A 277 11.77 -2.81 -16.93
N VAL A 278 11.81 -3.05 -18.23
CA VAL A 278 13.03 -3.28 -18.98
C VAL A 278 13.35 -2.02 -19.78
N ARG A 279 14.60 -1.58 -19.75
CA ARG A 279 15.09 -0.35 -20.38
C ARG A 279 16.24 -0.66 -21.32
N ALA A 280 16.56 0.27 -22.21
CA ALA A 280 17.64 0.15 -23.20
C ALA A 280 19.01 -0.29 -22.65
N ALA A 281 19.31 0.03 -21.38
CA ALA A 281 20.54 -0.42 -20.71
C ALA A 281 20.64 -1.95 -20.52
N VAL A 282 19.57 -2.71 -20.74
CA VAL A 282 19.63 -4.18 -20.82
C VAL A 282 20.55 -4.63 -21.97
N GLY A 283 20.68 -3.82 -23.03
CA GLY A 283 21.64 -4.03 -24.11
C GLY A 283 21.26 -5.15 -25.08
N GLU A 284 19.97 -5.48 -25.19
CA GLU A 284 19.41 -6.38 -26.19
C GLU A 284 18.03 -5.87 -26.62
N ASP A 285 17.64 -6.12 -27.87
CA ASP A 285 16.32 -5.78 -28.39
C ASP A 285 15.26 -6.78 -27.88
N VAL A 286 14.05 -6.31 -27.64
CA VAL A 286 12.95 -7.14 -27.14
C VAL A 286 12.05 -7.51 -28.32
N LEU A 287 11.95 -8.81 -28.62
CA LEU A 287 11.26 -9.33 -29.80
C LEU A 287 11.74 -8.70 -31.13
N GLY A 288 13.00 -8.27 -31.17
CA GLY A 288 13.60 -7.61 -32.34
C GLY A 288 13.24 -6.12 -32.50
N VAL A 289 12.52 -5.53 -31.56
CA VAL A 289 12.20 -4.10 -31.58
C VAL A 289 13.39 -3.29 -31.05
N PRO A 290 13.95 -2.37 -31.85
CA PRO A 290 15.06 -1.53 -31.40
C PRO A 290 14.58 -0.48 -30.41
N TRP A 291 15.33 -0.27 -29.32
CA TRP A 291 15.03 0.75 -28.30
C TRP A 291 14.95 2.19 -28.82
N LYS A 292 15.57 2.45 -29.97
CA LYS A 292 15.60 3.77 -30.63
C LYS A 292 14.58 3.89 -31.76
N ALA A 293 13.56 3.02 -31.80
CA ALA A 293 12.47 3.15 -32.75
C ALA A 293 11.87 4.56 -32.65
N LYS A 294 11.69 5.23 -33.79
CA LYS A 294 11.26 6.63 -33.84
C LYS A 294 9.79 6.81 -34.16
N SER A 295 9.09 5.71 -34.44
CA SER A 295 7.67 5.75 -34.80
C SER A 295 6.99 4.40 -34.54
N GLU A 296 5.68 4.46 -34.35
CA GLU A 296 4.81 3.28 -34.26
C GLU A 296 4.95 2.39 -35.50
N ALA A 297 5.17 2.96 -36.69
CA ALA A 297 5.33 2.21 -37.94
C ALA A 297 6.57 1.32 -37.95
N GLU A 298 7.67 1.75 -37.31
CA GLU A 298 8.88 0.94 -37.16
C GLU A 298 8.63 -0.26 -36.25
N VAL A 299 7.92 -0.06 -35.13
CA VAL A 299 7.54 -1.14 -34.20
C VAL A 299 6.57 -2.11 -34.88
N THR A 300 5.55 -1.59 -35.56
CA THR A 300 4.54 -2.36 -36.31
C THR A 300 5.17 -3.24 -37.39
N LYS A 301 6.22 -2.76 -38.06
CA LYS A 301 6.94 -3.54 -39.08
C LYS A 301 7.58 -4.82 -38.51
N VAL A 302 7.98 -4.79 -37.24
CA VAL A 302 8.62 -5.91 -36.55
C VAL A 302 7.58 -6.83 -35.90
N LEU A 303 6.61 -6.25 -35.20
CA LEU A 303 5.67 -6.99 -34.35
C LEU A 303 4.32 -7.32 -35.02
N GLY A 304 4.02 -6.67 -36.15
CA GLY A 304 2.68 -6.63 -36.72
C GLY A 304 1.82 -5.51 -36.10
N PRO A 305 0.52 -5.44 -36.43
CA PRO A 305 -0.37 -4.41 -35.87
C PRO A 305 -0.43 -4.49 -34.34
N PRO A 306 -0.65 -3.36 -33.64
CA PRO A 306 -0.78 -3.35 -32.18
C PRO A 306 -1.97 -4.21 -31.73
N THR A 307 -1.83 -4.81 -30.54
CA THR A 307 -2.92 -5.54 -29.88
C THR A 307 -4.08 -4.60 -29.60
N GLY A 308 -3.79 -3.37 -29.20
CA GLY A 308 -4.80 -2.36 -28.95
C GLY A 308 -4.19 -0.97 -28.76
N ARG A 309 -5.04 -0.05 -28.32
CA ARG A 309 -4.66 1.30 -27.93
C ARG A 309 -5.22 1.65 -26.57
N LYS A 310 -4.47 2.43 -25.80
CA LYS A 310 -4.88 2.97 -24.50
C LYS A 310 -4.66 4.48 -24.45
N ALA A 311 -5.36 5.13 -23.52
CA ALA A 311 -5.11 6.53 -23.23
C ALA A 311 -3.73 6.69 -22.57
N SER A 312 -3.06 7.82 -22.79
CA SER A 312 -1.77 8.11 -22.16
C SER A 312 -1.95 8.27 -20.64
N PHE A 313 -3.08 8.87 -20.23
CA PHE A 313 -3.48 8.99 -18.83
C PHE A 313 -4.88 8.42 -18.55
N ALA A 314 -5.14 8.01 -17.31
CA ALA A 314 -6.37 7.31 -16.92
C ALA A 314 -7.64 8.18 -17.02
N ASP A 315 -7.48 9.50 -16.95
CA ASP A 315 -8.51 10.53 -17.07
C ASP A 315 -8.76 10.97 -18.53
N GLU A 316 -7.96 10.51 -19.49
CA GLU A 316 -8.16 10.81 -20.90
C GLU A 316 -9.05 9.78 -21.61
N ASP A 317 -9.85 10.24 -22.58
CA ASP A 317 -10.72 9.37 -23.38
C ASP A 317 -10.08 8.95 -24.72
N GLU A 318 -9.10 9.72 -25.20
CA GLU A 318 -8.46 9.46 -26.49
C GLU A 318 -7.43 8.33 -26.38
N LEU A 319 -7.61 7.28 -27.17
CA LEU A 319 -6.73 6.11 -27.16
C LEU A 319 -5.54 6.32 -28.12
N THR A 320 -4.51 7.03 -27.65
CA THR A 320 -3.36 7.43 -28.47
C THR A 320 -2.19 6.45 -28.43
N VAL A 321 -1.97 5.78 -27.30
CA VAL A 321 -0.79 4.92 -27.08
C VAL A 321 -1.02 3.52 -27.65
N ALA A 322 -0.21 3.11 -28.61
CA ALA A 322 -0.24 1.77 -29.18
C ALA A 322 0.51 0.78 -28.28
N PHE A 323 -0.09 -0.40 -28.06
CA PHE A 323 0.56 -1.46 -27.28
C PHE A 323 0.45 -2.84 -27.95
N TRP A 324 1.45 -3.68 -27.70
CA TRP A 324 1.55 -5.07 -28.10
C TRP A 324 1.67 -5.94 -26.85
N LEU A 325 0.69 -6.80 -26.61
CA LEU A 325 0.62 -7.66 -25.45
C LEU A 325 0.83 -9.12 -25.85
N TYR A 326 1.76 -9.81 -25.17
CA TYR A 326 2.08 -11.21 -25.42
C TYR A 326 2.07 -12.03 -24.14
N PRO A 327 1.39 -13.19 -24.10
CA PRO A 327 1.51 -14.12 -22.98
C PRO A 327 2.89 -14.80 -22.97
N LEU A 328 3.52 -14.82 -21.81
CA LEU A 328 4.84 -15.43 -21.59
C LEU A 328 4.73 -16.88 -21.09
N ASP A 329 3.57 -17.26 -20.54
CA ASP A 329 3.26 -18.63 -20.16
C ASP A 329 1.93 -19.11 -20.76
N THR A 330 1.75 -20.43 -20.86
CA THR A 330 0.57 -21.04 -21.50
C THR A 330 -0.74 -20.81 -20.75
N GLU A 331 -0.66 -20.50 -19.45
CA GLU A 331 -1.83 -20.18 -18.63
C GLU A 331 -2.16 -18.68 -18.66
N GLY A 332 -1.32 -17.85 -19.29
CA GLY A 332 -1.53 -16.41 -19.42
C GLY A 332 -1.44 -15.65 -18.09
N LEU A 333 -0.67 -16.18 -17.14
CA LEU A 333 -0.40 -15.55 -15.84
C LEU A 333 0.71 -14.50 -15.90
N LEU A 334 1.58 -14.60 -16.89
CA LEU A 334 2.70 -13.71 -17.14
C LEU A 334 2.54 -13.10 -18.53
N GLU A 335 2.79 -11.80 -18.63
CA GLU A 335 2.65 -11.06 -19.87
C GLU A 335 3.84 -10.13 -20.12
N LEU A 336 4.08 -9.89 -21.40
CA LEU A 336 5.00 -8.89 -21.91
C LEU A 336 4.17 -7.85 -22.66
N GLU A 337 4.26 -6.61 -22.23
CA GLU A 337 3.72 -5.46 -22.94
C GLU A 337 4.87 -4.63 -23.52
N LEU A 338 4.77 -4.33 -24.82
CA LEU A 338 5.54 -3.26 -25.46
C LEU A 338 4.60 -2.12 -25.78
N GLU A 339 4.99 -0.91 -25.44
CA GLU A 339 4.22 0.31 -25.72
C GLU A 339 5.06 1.28 -26.52
N PHE A 340 4.41 2.06 -27.38
CA PHE A 340 5.05 3.18 -28.06
C PHE A 340 4.26 4.46 -27.78
N ASP A 341 4.87 5.35 -27.00
CA ASP A 341 4.44 6.73 -26.75
C ASP A 341 5.68 7.62 -26.80
N ASP A 342 6.02 8.10 -27.99
CA ASP A 342 7.30 8.74 -28.38
C ASP A 342 8.58 7.89 -28.20
N LEU A 343 8.53 6.88 -27.34
CA LEU A 343 9.60 5.94 -27.03
C LEU A 343 9.04 4.55 -26.74
N VAL A 344 9.88 3.53 -26.92
CA VAL A 344 9.53 2.14 -26.60
C VAL A 344 9.63 1.92 -25.09
N THR A 345 8.52 1.53 -24.47
CA THR A 345 8.48 1.02 -23.10
C THR A 345 8.25 -0.48 -23.12
N VAL A 346 8.99 -1.22 -22.29
CA VAL A 346 8.85 -2.67 -22.15
C VAL A 346 8.53 -2.99 -20.69
N THR A 347 7.38 -3.63 -20.50
CA THR A 347 6.89 -4.05 -19.19
C THR A 347 6.68 -5.56 -19.22
N LEU A 348 7.26 -6.26 -18.26
CA LEU A 348 6.94 -7.65 -17.97
C LEU A 348 6.11 -7.66 -16.69
N SER A 349 4.95 -8.31 -16.66
CA SER A 349 4.07 -8.33 -15.49
C SER A 349 3.49 -9.70 -15.22
N VAL A 350 3.18 -9.93 -13.95
CA VAL A 350 2.12 -10.87 -13.58
C VAL A 350 0.80 -10.24 -13.97
N LYS A 351 -0.03 -10.97 -14.71
CA LYS A 351 -1.37 -10.52 -15.09
C LYS A 351 -2.20 -10.30 -13.84
N GLY A 352 -2.43 -9.04 -13.53
CA GLY A 352 -3.25 -8.60 -12.40
C GLY A 352 -4.62 -8.11 -12.84
N SER A 353 -5.52 -7.98 -11.88
CA SER A 353 -6.78 -7.26 -12.04
C SER A 353 -6.65 -5.85 -11.46
N GLY A 354 -7.49 -4.92 -11.90
CA GLY A 354 -7.68 -3.66 -11.18
C GLY A 354 -8.57 -3.84 -9.95
N ASP A 355 -8.18 -3.29 -8.81
CA ASP A 355 -9.05 -3.10 -7.65
C ASP A 355 -10.19 -2.10 -7.95
N LEU A 356 -11.45 -2.52 -7.87
CA LEU A 356 -12.59 -1.61 -7.86
C LEU A 356 -12.97 -1.19 -6.44
N ALA A 357 -12.80 -2.06 -5.45
CA ALA A 357 -13.09 -1.76 -4.05
C ALA A 357 -12.36 -2.74 -3.10
N ARG A 358 -11.18 -2.32 -2.60
CA ARG A 358 -10.36 -3.10 -1.65
C ARG A 358 -11.07 -3.41 -0.34
N TYR A 359 -11.84 -2.44 0.15
CA TYR A 359 -12.60 -2.54 1.39
C TYR A 359 -14.09 -2.44 1.09
N PRO A 360 -14.74 -3.54 0.68
CA PRO A 360 -16.15 -3.51 0.33
C PRO A 360 -17.02 -3.01 1.46
N ASP A 361 -17.95 -2.13 1.11
CA ASP A 361 -18.97 -1.63 2.02
C ASP A 361 -20.39 -1.95 1.47
N VAL A 362 -21.40 -1.35 2.08
CA VAL A 362 -22.79 -1.49 1.65
C VAL A 362 -23.02 -1.03 0.20
N THR A 363 -22.26 -0.07 -0.30
CA THR A 363 -22.37 0.40 -1.69
C THR A 363 -21.81 -0.63 -2.67
N THR A 364 -20.74 -1.33 -2.29
CA THR A 364 -20.21 -2.47 -3.04
C THR A 364 -21.22 -3.61 -3.08
N GLY A 365 -21.83 -3.95 -1.94
CA GLY A 365 -22.90 -4.97 -1.88
C GLY A 365 -24.07 -4.65 -2.79
N LEU A 366 -24.56 -3.40 -2.74
CA LEU A 366 -25.63 -2.90 -3.61
C LEU A 366 -25.26 -3.03 -5.10
N PHE A 367 -24.05 -2.61 -5.47
CA PHE A 367 -23.57 -2.74 -6.84
C PHE A 367 -23.47 -4.21 -7.28
N VAL A 368 -22.94 -5.10 -6.44
CA VAL A 368 -22.82 -6.52 -6.76
C VAL A 368 -24.21 -7.16 -6.96
N GLY A 369 -25.17 -6.88 -6.10
CA GLY A 369 -26.55 -7.34 -6.27
C GLY A 369 -27.16 -6.87 -7.59
N TYR A 370 -27.02 -5.57 -7.89
CA TYR A 370 -27.40 -4.99 -9.18
C TYR A 370 -26.70 -5.69 -10.36
N ALA A 371 -25.38 -5.83 -10.31
CA ALA A 371 -24.54 -6.37 -11.37
C ALA A 371 -24.84 -7.84 -11.67
N VAL A 372 -25.19 -8.65 -10.65
CA VAL A 372 -25.67 -10.03 -10.87
C VAL A 372 -26.98 -10.01 -11.66
N THR A 373 -27.96 -9.20 -11.25
CA THR A 373 -29.28 -9.17 -11.91
C THR A 373 -29.26 -8.60 -13.33
N ARG A 374 -28.25 -7.78 -13.65
CA ARG A 374 -28.03 -7.21 -15.00
C ARG A 374 -27.00 -7.98 -15.82
N GLY A 375 -26.45 -9.06 -15.27
CA GLY A 375 -25.45 -9.89 -15.92
C GLY A 375 -24.16 -9.13 -16.25
N LEU A 376 -23.73 -8.19 -15.41
CA LEU A 376 -22.47 -7.45 -15.56
C LEU A 376 -21.28 -8.19 -14.92
N LEU A 377 -21.54 -9.07 -13.94
CA LEU A 377 -20.56 -9.97 -13.35
C LEU A 377 -20.26 -11.15 -14.27
N ASP A 378 -18.99 -11.58 -14.31
CA ASP A 378 -18.62 -12.89 -14.84
C ASP A 378 -18.87 -13.94 -13.75
N THR A 379 -20.04 -14.59 -13.83
CA THR A 379 -20.43 -15.61 -12.86
C THR A 379 -19.55 -16.86 -12.91
N SER A 380 -18.81 -17.10 -14.01
CA SER A 380 -17.94 -18.28 -14.13
C SER A 380 -16.74 -18.23 -13.18
N ARG A 381 -16.36 -17.03 -12.73
CA ARG A 381 -15.30 -16.78 -11.73
C ARG A 381 -15.65 -17.30 -10.34
N PHE A 382 -16.91 -17.64 -10.08
CA PHE A 382 -17.39 -18.07 -8.76
C PHE A 382 -17.96 -19.49 -8.78
N PRO A 383 -17.19 -20.52 -9.18
CA PRO A 383 -17.71 -21.88 -9.35
C PRO A 383 -18.26 -22.47 -8.03
N ALA A 384 -17.67 -22.12 -6.89
CA ALA A 384 -18.14 -22.56 -5.57
C ALA A 384 -19.43 -21.85 -5.08
N HIS A 385 -19.82 -20.74 -5.70
CA HIS A 385 -20.93 -19.88 -5.25
C HIS A 385 -22.07 -19.77 -6.25
N GLN A 386 -22.18 -20.69 -7.22
CA GLN A 386 -23.26 -20.69 -8.22
C GLN A 386 -24.66 -20.69 -7.60
N ALA A 387 -24.86 -21.43 -6.50
CA ALA A 387 -26.15 -21.46 -5.80
C ALA A 387 -26.50 -20.10 -5.16
N LEU A 388 -25.51 -19.40 -4.61
CA LEU A 388 -25.68 -18.05 -4.05
C LEU A 388 -25.96 -17.03 -5.16
N LEU A 389 -25.21 -17.09 -6.26
CA LEU A 389 -25.46 -16.26 -7.44
C LEU A 389 -26.88 -16.46 -7.99
N ALA A 390 -27.38 -17.70 -8.05
CA ALA A 390 -28.74 -17.98 -8.47
C ALA A 390 -29.79 -17.41 -7.51
N LYS A 391 -29.54 -17.45 -6.18
CA LYS A 391 -30.40 -16.79 -5.19
C LYS A 391 -30.40 -15.28 -5.36
N ILE A 392 -29.25 -14.65 -5.56
CA ILE A 392 -29.14 -13.21 -5.80
C ILE A 392 -29.88 -12.83 -7.09
N ALA A 393 -29.72 -13.60 -8.17
CA ALA A 393 -30.43 -13.38 -9.42
C ALA A 393 -31.97 -13.46 -9.26
N ARG A 394 -32.46 -14.34 -8.37
CA ARG A 394 -33.88 -14.45 -7.98
C ARG A 394 -34.30 -13.49 -6.87
N ARG A 395 -33.39 -12.64 -6.39
CA ARG A 395 -33.61 -11.70 -5.28
C ARG A 395 -33.92 -12.36 -3.93
N GLU A 396 -33.40 -13.57 -3.71
CA GLU A 396 -33.55 -14.35 -2.47
C GLU A 396 -32.36 -14.19 -1.52
N ALA A 397 -31.29 -13.52 -1.94
CA ALA A 397 -30.08 -13.21 -1.17
C ALA A 397 -29.54 -11.84 -1.57
N GLN A 398 -28.76 -11.18 -0.71
CA GLN A 398 -28.18 -9.85 -0.98
C GLN A 398 -26.82 -9.94 -1.69
N GLY A 399 -26.40 -8.84 -2.33
CA GLY A 399 -25.09 -8.78 -3.00
C GLY A 399 -23.93 -8.83 -2.00
N SER A 400 -24.11 -8.23 -0.82
CA SER A 400 -23.16 -8.24 0.29
C SER A 400 -22.85 -9.65 0.80
N GLU A 401 -23.77 -10.61 0.65
CA GLU A 401 -23.51 -12.02 0.98
C GLU A 401 -22.45 -12.63 0.05
N LEU A 402 -22.54 -12.36 -1.26
CA LEU A 402 -21.53 -12.82 -2.22
C LEU A 402 -20.19 -12.14 -1.97
N VAL A 403 -20.19 -10.83 -1.70
CA VAL A 403 -18.98 -10.08 -1.36
C VAL A 403 -18.26 -10.73 -0.17
N LYS A 404 -18.98 -10.97 0.93
CA LYS A 404 -18.42 -11.58 2.15
C LYS A 404 -17.87 -12.99 1.92
N GLN A 405 -18.53 -13.80 1.10
CA GLN A 405 -18.18 -15.22 0.93
C GLN A 405 -17.16 -15.47 -0.18
N ALA A 406 -17.16 -14.66 -1.23
CA ALA A 406 -16.47 -14.95 -2.48
C ALA A 406 -15.48 -13.86 -2.93
N MET A 407 -15.48 -12.69 -2.27
CA MET A 407 -14.61 -11.54 -2.60
C MET A 407 -13.86 -11.04 -1.36
N PRO A 408 -13.12 -11.91 -0.63
CA PRO A 408 -12.45 -11.53 0.62
C PRO A 408 -11.32 -10.50 0.44
N ARG A 409 -10.90 -10.25 -0.80
CA ARG A 409 -9.86 -9.29 -1.19
C ARG A 409 -10.43 -8.10 -1.97
N GLY A 410 -11.74 -7.87 -1.86
CA GLY A 410 -12.41 -6.80 -2.58
C GLY A 410 -12.98 -7.21 -3.93
N LEU A 411 -13.63 -6.24 -4.57
CA LEU A 411 -14.17 -6.37 -5.92
C LEU A 411 -13.12 -5.97 -6.93
N TRP A 412 -12.88 -6.79 -7.96
CA TRP A 412 -11.88 -6.53 -8.99
C TRP A 412 -12.50 -6.41 -10.37
N THR A 413 -11.82 -5.77 -11.31
CA THR A 413 -12.26 -5.65 -12.71
C THR A 413 -12.49 -7.00 -13.38
N SER A 414 -11.68 -8.01 -13.07
CA SER A 414 -11.80 -9.39 -13.57
C SER A 414 -12.98 -10.17 -12.98
N HIS A 415 -13.68 -9.64 -11.98
CA HIS A 415 -14.98 -10.20 -11.56
C HIS A 415 -16.10 -9.79 -12.51
N LEU A 416 -15.88 -8.80 -13.36
CA LEU A 416 -16.83 -8.37 -14.36
C LEU A 416 -16.69 -9.24 -15.61
N ARG A 417 -17.71 -9.22 -16.47
CA ARG A 417 -17.59 -9.79 -17.81
C ARG A 417 -16.39 -9.20 -18.56
N ASP A 418 -15.82 -10.00 -19.44
CA ASP A 418 -14.72 -9.60 -20.32
C ASP A 418 -15.20 -8.61 -21.38
N GLU A 419 -15.33 -7.35 -20.96
CA GLU A 419 -15.78 -6.21 -21.75
C GLU A 419 -14.93 -5.00 -21.33
N PRO A 420 -13.82 -4.70 -22.03
CA PRO A 420 -12.84 -3.69 -21.60
C PRO A 420 -13.47 -2.32 -21.32
N ALA A 421 -14.42 -1.88 -22.15
CA ALA A 421 -15.10 -0.60 -21.96
C ALA A 421 -15.93 -0.55 -20.66
N LEU A 422 -16.54 -1.67 -20.25
CA LEU A 422 -17.25 -1.79 -18.97
C LEU A 422 -16.28 -1.70 -17.80
N GLN A 423 -15.16 -2.42 -17.88
CA GLN A 423 -14.14 -2.45 -16.83
C GLN A 423 -13.52 -1.06 -16.62
N THR A 424 -13.18 -0.33 -17.69
CA THR A 424 -12.69 1.04 -17.63
C THR A 424 -13.72 2.01 -17.03
N LEU A 425 -14.98 1.91 -17.45
CA LEU A 425 -16.04 2.76 -16.88
C LEU A 425 -16.22 2.52 -15.38
N LEU A 426 -16.22 1.25 -14.96
CA LEU A 426 -16.38 0.89 -13.55
C LEU A 426 -15.16 1.33 -12.73
N TRP A 427 -13.95 1.17 -13.25
CA TRP A 427 -12.73 1.71 -12.62
C TRP A 427 -12.89 3.20 -12.32
N ARG A 428 -13.23 4.01 -13.34
CA ARG A 428 -13.42 5.45 -13.15
C ARG A 428 -14.52 5.76 -12.13
N TRP A 429 -15.62 5.01 -12.17
CA TRP A 429 -16.76 5.20 -11.29
C TRP A 429 -16.50 4.84 -9.82
N PHE A 430 -15.68 3.84 -9.55
CA PHE A 430 -15.28 3.52 -8.19
C PHE A 430 -14.21 4.50 -7.66
N HIS A 431 -13.33 5.01 -8.53
CA HIS A 431 -12.17 5.84 -8.15
C HIS A 431 -12.36 7.37 -8.30
N ASN A 432 -13.59 7.84 -8.55
CA ASN A 432 -13.89 9.27 -8.71
C ASN A 432 -13.03 9.96 -9.80
N LEU A 433 -12.86 9.30 -10.94
CA LEU A 433 -12.16 9.87 -12.09
C LEU A 433 -13.17 10.50 -13.05
N ASN A 434 -12.80 11.63 -13.67
CA ASN A 434 -13.63 12.38 -14.64
C ASN A 434 -15.01 12.76 -14.09
N ASP A 435 -15.09 13.15 -12.82
CA ASP A 435 -16.36 13.49 -12.15
C ASP A 435 -17.39 12.35 -12.08
N VAL A 436 -16.96 11.11 -12.37
CA VAL A 436 -17.76 9.90 -12.33
C VAL A 436 -17.51 9.18 -11.02
N TRP A 437 -18.52 9.11 -10.15
CA TRP A 437 -18.34 8.53 -8.81
C TRP A 437 -19.58 7.83 -8.28
N ILE A 438 -19.41 6.60 -7.80
CA ILE A 438 -20.46 5.82 -7.15
C ILE A 438 -21.10 6.59 -6.00
N LYS A 439 -20.32 7.24 -5.11
CA LYS A 439 -20.90 7.99 -3.98
C LYS A 439 -21.77 9.15 -4.48
N LYS A 440 -21.33 9.89 -5.51
CA LYS A 440 -22.09 11.02 -6.09
C LYS A 440 -23.44 10.56 -6.66
N ASP A 441 -23.49 9.42 -7.32
CA ASP A 441 -24.74 8.87 -7.83
C ASP A 441 -25.65 8.35 -6.72
N LEU A 442 -25.11 7.59 -5.78
CA LEU A 442 -25.89 7.04 -4.67
C LEU A 442 -26.39 8.14 -3.73
N ILE A 443 -25.65 9.24 -3.54
CA ILE A 443 -26.12 10.42 -2.78
C ILE A 443 -27.34 11.05 -3.46
N LYS A 444 -27.39 11.13 -4.79
CA LYS A 444 -28.59 11.63 -5.50
C LYS A 444 -29.82 10.76 -5.25
N VAL A 445 -29.62 9.46 -5.06
CA VAL A 445 -30.71 8.48 -4.86
C VAL A 445 -31.15 8.42 -3.39
N PHE A 446 -30.21 8.37 -2.45
CA PHE A 446 -30.47 8.09 -1.04
C PHE A 446 -30.40 9.32 -0.14
N GLY A 447 -29.90 10.45 -0.66
CA GLY A 447 -29.52 11.61 0.13
C GLY A 447 -28.14 11.45 0.75
N LYS A 448 -27.64 12.55 1.32
CA LYS A 448 -26.31 12.62 1.95
C LYS A 448 -26.38 12.41 3.46
N ARG A 449 -25.32 11.83 4.01
CA ARG A 449 -24.96 11.85 5.44
C ARG A 449 -23.47 12.18 5.57
N ALA A 450 -23.09 12.83 6.66
CA ALA A 450 -21.68 12.99 6.99
C ALA A 450 -21.12 11.66 7.54
N THR A 451 -19.92 11.29 7.12
CA THR A 451 -19.11 10.26 7.79
C THR A 451 -18.50 10.82 9.07
N GLU A 452 -17.91 9.94 9.89
CA GLU A 452 -17.19 10.34 11.11
C GLU A 452 -16.04 11.31 10.80
N SER A 453 -15.41 11.18 9.63
CA SER A 453 -14.37 12.08 9.12
C SER A 453 -14.91 13.34 8.41
N GLY A 454 -16.23 13.60 8.46
CA GLY A 454 -16.85 14.78 7.85
C GLY A 454 -17.04 14.74 6.34
N HIS A 455 -16.79 13.61 5.67
CA HIS A 455 -17.01 13.45 4.24
C HIS A 455 -18.47 13.10 3.91
N ASP A 456 -18.94 13.48 2.72
CA ASP A 456 -20.28 13.09 2.26
C ASP A 456 -20.33 11.61 1.84
N ALA A 457 -21.31 10.87 2.38
CA ALA A 457 -21.62 9.50 2.02
C ALA A 457 -23.12 9.34 1.72
N PRO A 458 -23.53 8.35 0.92
CA PRO A 458 -24.94 8.05 0.72
C PRO A 458 -25.58 7.62 2.05
N LYS A 459 -26.83 8.06 2.29
CA LYS A 459 -27.66 7.59 3.39
C LYS A 459 -28.23 6.19 3.07
N LEU A 460 -27.32 5.23 2.95
CA LEU A 460 -27.57 3.83 2.66
C LEU A 460 -27.10 3.00 3.86
N ALA A 461 -28.03 2.28 4.49
CA ALA A 461 -27.73 1.46 5.67
C ALA A 461 -27.47 0.00 5.32
N ASP A 462 -28.13 -0.51 4.27
CA ASP A 462 -28.05 -1.91 3.84
C ASP A 462 -28.31 -2.05 2.32
N ASP A 463 -27.89 -3.16 1.71
CA ASP A 463 -28.03 -3.47 0.29
C ASP A 463 -29.31 -4.27 -0.02
N THR A 464 -30.41 -3.92 0.63
CA THR A 464 -31.75 -4.48 0.39
C THR A 464 -32.18 -4.35 -1.08
N TRP A 465 -33.07 -5.24 -1.53
CA TRP A 465 -33.62 -5.16 -2.88
C TRP A 465 -34.40 -3.88 -3.15
N ASP A 466 -35.05 -3.29 -2.15
CA ASP A 466 -35.67 -1.96 -2.27
C ASP A 466 -34.63 -0.87 -2.56
N ALA A 467 -33.45 -0.95 -1.92
CA ALA A 467 -32.36 -0.03 -2.21
C ALA A 467 -31.79 -0.27 -3.61
N VAL A 468 -31.57 -1.53 -4.01
CA VAL A 468 -31.13 -1.88 -5.37
C VAL A 468 -32.11 -1.34 -6.41
N ASP A 469 -33.41 -1.56 -6.23
CA ASP A 469 -34.45 -1.09 -7.15
C ASP A 469 -34.55 0.44 -7.19
N LYS A 470 -34.33 1.11 -6.05
CA LYS A 470 -34.27 2.57 -6.01
C LYS A 470 -33.06 3.14 -6.75
N ALA A 471 -31.91 2.44 -6.70
CA ALA A 471 -30.70 2.84 -7.42
C ALA A 471 -30.73 2.46 -8.91
N ALA A 472 -31.46 1.39 -9.26
CA ALA A 472 -31.47 0.81 -10.59
C ALA A 472 -31.71 1.82 -11.73
N PRO A 473 -32.63 2.80 -11.67
CA PRO A 473 -32.80 3.77 -12.76
C PRO A 473 -31.55 4.60 -13.08
N VAL A 474 -30.77 4.96 -12.06
CA VAL A 474 -29.52 5.72 -12.23
C VAL A 474 -28.43 4.81 -12.78
N LEU A 475 -28.34 3.58 -12.28
CA LEU A 475 -27.34 2.60 -12.72
C LEU A 475 -27.64 2.08 -14.13
N ASP A 476 -28.91 1.80 -14.46
CA ASP A 476 -29.36 1.37 -15.78
C ASP A 476 -29.03 2.43 -16.83
N LYS A 477 -29.21 3.72 -16.50
CA LYS A 477 -28.78 4.83 -17.36
C LYS A 477 -27.26 4.85 -17.56
N ARG A 478 -26.48 4.62 -16.49
CA ARG A 478 -25.01 4.64 -16.54
C ARG A 478 -24.44 3.48 -17.33
N PHE A 479 -25.01 2.29 -17.18
CA PHE A 479 -24.51 1.06 -17.77
C PHE A 479 -25.34 0.58 -18.97
N ALA A 480 -26.16 1.46 -19.55
CA ALA A 480 -27.10 1.14 -20.64
C ALA A 480 -26.44 0.41 -21.82
N ALA A 481 -25.20 0.76 -22.17
CA ALA A 481 -24.45 0.12 -23.25
C ALA A 481 -24.06 -1.34 -22.98
N PHE A 482 -24.07 -1.77 -21.72
CA PHE A 482 -23.56 -3.07 -21.29
C PHE A 482 -24.65 -4.00 -20.77
N ILE A 483 -25.83 -3.48 -20.44
CA ILE A 483 -26.95 -4.31 -19.98
C ILE A 483 -27.53 -5.02 -21.21
N LYS A 484 -27.52 -6.35 -21.20
CA LYS A 484 -28.18 -7.14 -22.23
C LYS A 484 -29.68 -6.89 -22.13
N LYS A 485 -30.32 -6.53 -23.25
CA LYS A 485 -31.78 -6.39 -23.34
C LYS A 485 -32.47 -7.74 -23.18
#